data_AF-A0A524AIF5-F1
#
_entry.id   AF-A0A524AIF5-F1
#
_cell.length_a   1.000
_cell.length_b   1.000
_cell.length_c   1.000
_cell.angle_alpha   90.00
_cell.angle_beta   90.00
_cell.angle_gamma   90.00
#
_symmetry.space_group_name_H-M   'P 1'
#
loop_
_entity.id
_entity.type
_entity.pdbx_description
1 polymer ?
#
loop_
_entity_poly.entity_id
_entity_poly.type
_entity_poly.pdbx_seq_one_letter_code
_entity_poly.pdbx_strand_id
1 'polypeptide(L)'
;MTVEIPMPDPLTIARLQGLNNFLEVIYNQPRRLSDILHNQHFTDDEITILKQEHLNACLTTFIAGLQAILEEMEDQRLKGIMTCRYGLDNGQRMIFQDIGHIYGVSRERIRQLHNKAVRKLRNPRKKERLERLASRRAGL
;
A
#
# COMPACT_ATOMS: atom_id res chain seq x y z
N MET A 1 26.06 2.44 25.46
CA MET A 1 25.76 3.35 24.34
C MET A 1 24.40 2.97 23.80
N THR A 2 23.36 3.75 24.09
CA THR A 2 22.10 3.66 23.36
C THR A 2 22.39 4.08 21.94
N VAL A 3 22.37 3.13 21.01
CA VAL A 3 22.41 3.42 19.57
C VAL A 3 21.16 4.26 19.31
N GLU A 4 21.32 5.55 19.01
CA GLU A 4 20.22 6.35 18.49
C GLU A 4 19.85 5.75 17.14
N ILE A 5 18.78 4.98 17.14
CA ILE A 5 18.27 4.33 15.92
C ILE A 5 17.63 5.44 15.10
N PRO A 6 18.11 5.71 13.87
CA PRO A 6 17.55 6.76 13.05
C PRO A 6 16.09 6.42 12.75
N MET A 7 15.19 7.29 13.18
CA MET A 7 13.78 7.19 12.83
C MET A 7 13.64 7.18 11.30
N PRO A 8 12.73 6.38 10.74
CA PRO A 8 12.49 6.39 9.29
C PRO A 8 12.17 7.81 8.83
N ASP A 9 12.67 8.17 7.65
CA ASP A 9 12.40 9.50 7.10
C ASP A 9 10.89 9.74 6.89
N PRO A 10 10.42 11.00 6.90
CA PRO A 10 9.00 11.32 6.79
C PRO A 10 8.30 10.71 5.57
N LEU A 11 9.00 10.58 4.43
CA LEU A 11 8.44 9.98 3.22
C LEU A 11 8.23 8.46 3.41
N THR A 12 9.18 7.76 4.00
CA THR A 12 9.04 6.33 4.34
C THR A 12 7.85 6.09 5.28
N ILE A 13 7.66 6.94 6.29
CA ILE A 13 6.49 6.88 7.18
C ILE A 13 5.19 7.11 6.41
N ALA A 14 5.14 8.13 5.55
CA ALA A 14 3.95 8.44 4.75
C ALA A 14 3.57 7.29 3.80
N ARG A 15 4.56 6.67 3.14
CA ARG A 15 4.38 5.49 2.29
C ARG A 15 3.84 4.29 3.07
N LEU A 16 4.38 4.02 4.27
CA LEU A 16 3.89 2.95 5.14
C LEU A 16 2.43 3.18 5.54
N GLN A 17 2.06 4.41 5.93
CA GLN A 17 0.68 4.74 6.26
C GLN A 17 -0.26 4.61 5.05
N GLY A 18 0.18 5.05 3.87
CA GLY A 18 -0.53 4.87 2.61
C GLY A 18 -0.82 3.40 2.30
N LEU A 19 0.22 2.57 2.42
CA LEU A 19 0.12 1.12 2.27
C LEU A 19 -0.85 0.51 3.29
N ASN A 20 -0.71 0.80 4.59
CA ASN A 20 -1.59 0.23 5.62
C ASN A 20 -3.05 0.61 5.37
N ASN A 21 -3.34 1.86 5.01
CA ASN A 21 -4.69 2.29 4.66
C ASN A 21 -5.24 1.55 3.42
N PHE A 22 -4.38 1.30 2.42
CA PHE A 22 -4.76 0.51 1.27
C PHE A 22 -5.14 -0.91 1.68
N LEU A 23 -4.29 -1.57 2.49
CA LEU A 23 -4.52 -2.92 3.00
C LEU A 23 -5.83 -2.99 3.78
N GLU A 24 -6.06 -2.06 4.71
CA GLU A 24 -7.29 -2.02 5.50
C GLU A 24 -8.54 -2.01 4.61
N VAL A 25 -8.55 -1.19 3.56
CA VAL A 25 -9.68 -1.10 2.62
C VAL A 25 -9.84 -2.38 1.78
N ILE A 26 -8.75 -3.02 1.36
CA ILE A 26 -8.83 -4.27 0.58
C ILE A 26 -9.27 -5.45 1.46
N TYR A 27 -8.78 -5.53 2.70
CA TYR A 27 -9.11 -6.62 3.61
C TYR A 27 -10.43 -6.40 4.37
N ASN A 28 -10.95 -5.18 4.40
CA ASN A 28 -12.15 -4.80 5.15
C ASN A 28 -12.01 -5.05 6.67
N GLN A 29 -10.79 -4.91 7.18
CA GLN A 29 -10.42 -5.06 8.58
C GLN A 29 -9.07 -4.38 8.78
N PRO A 30 -8.72 -3.94 10.01
CA PRO A 30 -7.39 -3.42 10.30
C PRO A 30 -6.32 -4.41 9.83
N ARG A 31 -5.49 -3.97 8.89
CA ARG A 31 -4.44 -4.80 8.30
C ARG A 31 -3.22 -3.95 8.00
N ARG A 32 -2.09 -4.34 8.56
CA ARG A 32 -0.80 -3.66 8.44
C ARG A 32 0.18 -4.52 7.65
N LEU A 33 1.24 -3.89 7.17
CA LEU A 33 2.36 -4.61 6.57
C LEU A 33 2.94 -5.67 7.54
N SER A 34 3.04 -5.36 8.84
CA SER A 34 3.50 -6.32 9.86
C SER A 34 2.67 -7.60 9.89
N ASP A 35 1.35 -7.49 9.76
CA ASP A 35 0.46 -8.67 9.81
C ASP A 35 0.68 -9.57 8.57
N ILE A 36 1.01 -8.96 7.43
CA ILE A 36 1.36 -9.70 6.22
C ILE A 36 2.73 -10.38 6.41
N LEU A 37 3.71 -9.70 7.01
CA LEU A 37 5.03 -10.26 7.30
C LEU A 37 4.96 -11.43 8.29
N HIS A 38 4.14 -11.35 9.34
CA HIS A 38 3.91 -12.48 10.25
C HIS A 38 3.32 -13.69 9.54
N ASN A 39 2.38 -13.48 8.61
CA ASN A 39 1.85 -14.56 7.77
C ASN A 39 2.92 -15.20 6.86
N GLN A 40 4.08 -14.55 6.70
CA GLN A 40 5.26 -15.07 6.00
C GLN A 40 6.35 -15.56 6.96
N HIS A 41 5.99 -15.85 8.21
CA HIS A 41 6.89 -16.38 9.25
C HIS A 41 7.99 -15.44 9.74
N PHE A 42 7.87 -14.13 9.49
CA PHE A 42 8.76 -13.16 10.14
C PHE A 42 8.42 -13.04 11.62
N THR A 43 9.46 -13.16 12.45
CA THR A 43 9.44 -12.92 13.89
C THR A 43 9.35 -11.43 14.20
N ASP A 44 8.97 -11.08 15.44
CA ASP A 44 8.93 -9.69 15.89
C ASP A 44 10.31 -9.01 15.82
N ASP A 45 11.37 -9.75 16.11
CA ASP A 45 12.76 -9.26 16.02
C ASP A 45 13.16 -8.96 14.58
N GLU A 46 12.86 -9.87 13.64
CA GLU A 46 13.13 -9.66 12.21
C GLU A 46 12.32 -8.48 11.65
N ILE A 47 11.06 -8.32 12.06
CA ILE A 47 10.24 -7.17 11.65
C ILE A 47 10.81 -5.87 12.25
N THR A 48 11.34 -5.93 13.47
CA THR A 48 11.98 -4.79 14.11
C THR A 48 13.22 -4.37 13.34
N ILE A 49 14.11 -5.32 13.02
CA ILE A 49 15.30 -5.08 12.20
C ILE A 49 14.91 -4.54 10.82
N LEU A 50 13.93 -5.15 10.15
CA LEU A 50 13.43 -4.68 8.85
C LEU A 50 12.91 -3.24 8.93
N LYS A 51 12.15 -2.89 9.96
CA LYS A 51 11.63 -1.53 10.15
C LYS A 51 12.76 -0.50 10.35
N GLN A 52 13.86 -0.91 10.96
CA GLN A 52 15.00 -0.05 11.27
C GLN A 52 15.93 0.14 10.07
N GLU A 53 16.24 -0.95 9.36
CA GLU A 53 17.32 -0.96 8.36
C GLU A 53 16.82 -0.98 6.92
N HIS A 54 15.65 -1.57 6.67
CA HIS A 54 15.24 -1.97 5.32
C HIS A 54 13.82 -1.54 4.93
N LEU A 55 13.15 -0.73 5.76
CA LEU A 55 11.75 -0.39 5.58
C LEU A 55 11.47 0.27 4.23
N ASN A 56 12.28 1.24 3.82
CA ASN A 56 12.10 1.94 2.54
C ASN A 56 12.25 0.99 1.34
N ALA A 57 13.26 0.11 1.37
CA ALA A 57 13.48 -0.89 0.32
C ALA A 57 12.31 -1.90 0.25
N CYS A 58 11.85 -2.38 1.41
CA CYS A 58 10.68 -3.24 1.52
C CYS A 58 9.42 -2.56 0.95
N LEU A 59 9.14 -1.32 1.36
CA LEU A 59 8.00 -0.55 0.86
C LEU A 59 8.07 -0.30 -0.64
N THR A 60 9.23 0.10 -1.15
CA THR A 60 9.44 0.34 -2.59
C THR A 60 9.11 -0.89 -3.41
N THR A 61 9.59 -2.03 -2.94
CA THR A 61 9.35 -3.32 -3.59
C THR A 61 7.89 -3.75 -3.52
N PHE A 62 7.26 -3.64 -2.35
CA PHE A 62 5.86 -4.01 -2.14
C PHE A 62 4.93 -3.11 -2.96
N ILE A 63 5.16 -1.80 -2.92
CA ILE A 63 4.39 -0.80 -3.67
C ILE A 63 4.51 -1.03 -5.18
N ALA A 64 5.71 -1.31 -5.70
CA ALA A 64 5.89 -1.65 -7.11
C ALA A 64 5.09 -2.90 -7.50
N GLY A 65 5.07 -3.92 -6.63
CA GLY A 65 4.23 -5.11 -6.82
C GLY A 65 2.73 -4.79 -6.82
N LEU A 66 2.28 -3.91 -5.92
CA LEU A 66 0.88 -3.44 -5.89
C LEU A 66 0.52 -2.69 -7.16
N GLN A 67 1.39 -1.80 -7.62
CA GLN A 67 1.19 -1.07 -8.87
C GLN A 67 1.02 -2.04 -10.04
N ALA A 68 1.85 -3.10 -10.13
CA ALA A 68 1.69 -4.13 -11.15
C ALA A 68 0.33 -4.86 -11.08
N ILE A 69 -0.22 -5.11 -9.88
CA ILE A 69 -1.58 -5.69 -9.72
C ILE A 69 -2.66 -4.69 -10.18
N LEU A 70 -2.44 -3.39 -9.95
CA LEU A 70 -3.35 -2.34 -10.39
C LEU A 70 -3.32 -2.14 -11.91
N GLU A 71 -2.17 -2.36 -12.58
CA GLU A 71 -2.06 -2.30 -14.05
C GLU A 71 -2.95 -3.31 -14.75
N GLU A 72 -3.26 -4.44 -14.11
CA GLU A 72 -4.16 -5.46 -14.64
C GLU A 72 -5.64 -5.02 -14.61
N MET A 73 -5.94 -3.83 -14.10
CA MET A 73 -7.26 -3.25 -14.26
C MET A 73 -7.40 -2.64 -15.65
N GLU A 74 -8.43 -3.06 -16.39
CA GLU A 74 -8.76 -2.50 -17.71
C GLU A 74 -9.00 -0.97 -17.67
N ASP A 75 -9.49 -0.46 -16.54
CA ASP A 75 -9.85 0.94 -16.37
C ASP A 75 -8.72 1.70 -15.69
N GLN A 76 -7.92 2.40 -16.50
CA GLN A 76 -6.75 3.17 -16.06
C GLN A 76 -7.09 4.26 -15.02
N ARG A 77 -8.32 4.77 -15.03
CA ARG A 77 -8.75 5.76 -14.02
C ARG A 77 -8.82 5.13 -12.63
N LEU A 78 -9.19 3.85 -12.53
CA LEU A 78 -9.25 3.14 -11.25
C LEU A 78 -7.87 3.05 -10.62
N LYS A 79 -6.86 2.64 -11.41
CA LYS A 79 -5.46 2.60 -10.96
C LYS A 79 -5.02 3.97 -10.46
N GLY A 80 -5.16 5.02 -11.28
CA GLY A 80 -4.71 6.36 -10.91
C GLY A 80 -5.40 6.90 -9.65
N ILE A 81 -6.72 6.69 -9.51
CA ILE A 81 -7.46 7.05 -8.29
C ILE A 81 -6.90 6.32 -7.06
N MET A 82 -6.60 5.01 -7.17
CA MET A 82 -6.01 4.25 -6.06
C MET A 82 -4.60 4.76 -5.74
N THR A 83 -3.76 4.96 -6.76
CA THR A 83 -2.40 5.50 -6.57
C THR A 83 -2.40 6.83 -5.85
N CYS A 84 -3.22 7.81 -6.28
CA CYS A 84 -3.34 9.12 -5.63
C CYS A 84 -3.96 9.01 -4.22
N ARG A 85 -5.00 8.20 -4.06
CA ARG A 85 -5.72 8.10 -2.78
C ARG A 85 -4.82 7.58 -1.65
N TYR A 86 -3.92 6.66 -1.98
CA TYR A 86 -3.06 6.00 -1.00
C TYR A 86 -1.59 6.43 -1.09
N GLY A 87 -1.24 7.39 -1.96
CA GLY A 87 0.13 7.88 -2.10
C GLY A 87 1.10 6.78 -2.54
N LEU A 88 0.66 5.86 -3.40
CA LEU A 88 1.46 4.70 -3.83
C LEU A 88 2.57 5.06 -4.81
N ASP A 89 2.75 6.33 -5.15
CA ASP A 89 3.81 6.80 -6.04
C ASP A 89 4.82 7.64 -5.25
N ASN A 90 4.34 8.76 -4.69
CA ASN A 90 5.17 9.76 -4.02
C ASN A 90 4.95 9.85 -2.50
N GLY A 91 4.19 8.93 -1.90
CA GLY A 91 3.84 8.97 -0.47
C GLY A 91 2.77 10.00 -0.11
N GLN A 92 2.33 10.85 -1.04
CA GLN A 92 1.32 11.89 -0.80
C GLN A 92 -0.08 11.35 -1.06
N ARG A 93 -0.85 11.19 0.03
CA ARG A 93 -2.25 10.76 -0.05
C ARG A 93 -3.15 11.95 -0.35
N MET A 94 -4.09 11.74 -1.26
CA MET A 94 -5.07 12.77 -1.62
C MET A 94 -6.47 12.42 -1.12
N ILE A 95 -7.28 13.42 -0.79
CA ILE A 95 -8.71 13.22 -0.51
C ILE A 95 -9.50 13.13 -1.83
N PHE A 96 -10.69 12.53 -1.79
CA PHE A 96 -11.53 12.36 -2.99
C PHE A 96 -11.88 13.68 -3.68
N GLN A 97 -11.94 14.79 -2.93
CA GLN A 97 -12.19 16.10 -3.49
C GLN A 97 -11.05 16.53 -4.40
N ASP A 98 -9.80 16.48 -3.94
CA ASP A 98 -8.63 16.87 -4.73
C ASP A 98 -8.43 15.97 -5.95
N ILE A 99 -8.64 14.66 -5.79
CA ILE A 99 -8.63 13.73 -6.92
C ILE A 99 -9.75 14.09 -7.90
N GLY A 100 -10.92 14.50 -7.42
CA GLY A 100 -12.02 14.95 -8.28
C GLY A 100 -11.63 16.13 -9.15
N HIS A 101 -10.94 17.12 -8.59
CA HIS A 101 -10.41 18.26 -9.33
C HIS A 101 -9.42 17.82 -10.43
N ILE A 102 -8.48 16.91 -10.12
CA ILE A 102 -7.52 16.38 -11.10
C ILE A 102 -8.22 15.70 -12.29
N TYR A 103 -9.27 14.91 -12.00
CA TYR A 103 -9.98 14.14 -13.02
C TYR A 103 -11.16 14.90 -13.65
N GLY A 104 -11.42 16.15 -13.24
CA GLY A 104 -12.56 16.94 -13.73
C GLY A 104 -13.92 16.32 -13.40
N VAL A 105 -14.05 15.65 -12.24
CA VAL A 105 -15.29 14.99 -11.81
C VAL A 105 -15.61 15.28 -10.35
N SER A 106 -16.85 15.01 -9.95
CA SER A 106 -17.27 15.21 -8.56
C SER A 106 -16.55 14.27 -7.58
N ARG A 107 -16.45 14.69 -6.32
CA ARG A 107 -16.00 13.85 -5.19
C ARG A 107 -16.74 12.52 -5.15
N GLU A 108 -18.05 12.55 -5.37
CA GLU A 108 -18.89 11.36 -5.35
C GLU A 108 -18.55 10.40 -6.51
N ARG A 109 -18.24 10.93 -7.70
CA ARG A 109 -17.78 10.12 -8.81
C ARG A 109 -16.47 9.41 -8.49
N ILE A 110 -15.52 10.11 -7.86
CA ILE A 110 -14.28 9.47 -7.38
C ILE A 110 -14.56 8.38 -6.37
N ARG A 111 -15.46 8.61 -5.40
CA ARG A 111 -15.86 7.59 -4.42
C ARG A 111 -16.43 6.34 -5.09
N GLN A 112 -17.28 6.50 -6.11
CA GLN A 112 -17.85 5.38 -6.86
C GLN A 112 -16.78 4.59 -7.62
N LEU A 113 -15.87 5.28 -8.30
CA LEU A 113 -14.75 4.65 -9.02
C LEU A 113 -13.81 3.93 -8.05
N HIS A 114 -13.45 4.55 -6.94
CA HIS A 114 -12.69 3.93 -5.86
C HIS A 114 -13.37 2.64 -5.36
N ASN A 115 -14.66 2.67 -5.06
CA ASN A 115 -15.41 1.47 -4.64
C ASN A 115 -15.41 0.36 -5.71
N LYS A 116 -15.48 0.74 -7.01
CA LYS A 116 -15.35 -0.19 -8.13
C LYS A 116 -13.96 -0.85 -8.15
N ALA A 117 -12.90 -0.08 -7.92
CA ALA A 117 -11.54 -0.59 -7.83
C ALA A 117 -11.37 -1.55 -6.63
N VAL A 118 -11.88 -1.17 -5.46
CA VAL A 118 -11.86 -1.99 -4.24
C VAL A 118 -12.57 -3.33 -4.47
N ARG A 119 -13.77 -3.32 -5.08
CA ARG A 119 -14.49 -4.57 -5.42
C ARG A 119 -13.65 -5.47 -6.33
N LYS A 120 -12.97 -4.91 -7.33
CA LYS A 120 -12.07 -5.67 -8.22
C LYS A 120 -10.86 -6.26 -7.47
N LEU A 121 -10.29 -5.53 -6.52
CA LEU A 121 -9.11 -5.96 -5.74
C LEU A 121 -9.44 -6.95 -4.63
N ARG A 122 -10.68 -6.97 -4.15
CA ARG A 122 -11.16 -7.91 -3.13
C ARG A 122 -11.28 -9.36 -3.63
N ASN A 123 -11.06 -9.63 -4.91
CA ASN A 123 -11.03 -10.99 -5.45
C ASN A 123 -9.96 -11.83 -4.71
N PRO A 124 -10.31 -13.05 -4.23
CA PRO A 124 -9.37 -13.92 -3.50
C PRO A 124 -8.02 -14.11 -4.20
N ARG A 125 -8.01 -14.30 -5.53
CA ARG A 125 -6.76 -14.49 -6.30
C ARG A 125 -5.84 -13.26 -6.23
N LYS A 126 -6.42 -12.05 -6.21
CA LYS A 126 -5.65 -10.80 -6.10
C LYS A 126 -5.15 -10.56 -4.68
N LYS A 127 -5.97 -10.89 -3.67
CA LYS A 127 -5.55 -10.85 -2.26
C LYS A 127 -4.39 -11.80 -1.98
N GLU A 128 -4.50 -13.05 -2.44
CA GLU A 128 -3.43 -14.04 -2.29
C GLU A 128 -2.13 -13.56 -2.95
N ARG A 129 -2.22 -13.02 -4.17
CA ARG A 129 -1.05 -12.46 -4.85
C ARG A 129 -0.45 -11.26 -4.12
N LEU A 130 -1.28 -10.43 -3.50
CA LEU A 130 -0.84 -9.29 -2.69
C LEU A 130 -0.06 -9.77 -1.45
N GLU A 131 -0.51 -10.82 -0.78
CA GLU A 131 0.24 -11.42 0.34
C GLU A 131 1.58 -11.99 -0.13
N ARG A 132 1.60 -12.62 -1.30
CA ARG A 132 2.85 -13.11 -1.90
C ARG A 132 3.84 -12.01 -2.29
N LEU A 133 3.41 -10.73 -2.39
CA LEU A 133 4.35 -9.63 -2.62
C LEU A 133 5.30 -9.45 -1.42
N ALA A 134 4.83 -9.72 -0.21
CA ALA A 134 5.70 -9.77 0.97
C ALA A 134 6.59 -11.02 0.94
N SER A 135 6.04 -12.18 0.56
CA SER A 135 6.77 -13.45 0.61
C SER A 135 7.93 -13.54 -0.39
N ARG A 136 7.73 -13.02 -1.61
CA ARG A 136 8.66 -13.24 -2.72
C ARG A 136 9.90 -12.35 -2.67
N ARG A 137 9.92 -11.33 -1.80
CA ARG A 137 10.97 -10.29 -1.76
C ARG A 137 11.26 -9.69 -0.37
N ALA A 138 10.61 -10.15 0.71
CA ALA A 138 11.09 -9.88 2.06
C ALA A 138 12.31 -10.76 2.43
N GLY A 139 12.72 -11.67 1.53
CA GLY A 139 14.06 -12.25 1.55
C GLY A 139 15.11 -11.16 1.31
N LEU A 140 15.50 -10.52 2.41
CA LEU A 140 16.91 -10.34 2.73
C LEU A 140 17.62 -11.70 2.67
#